data_AF-A0A2X1UL03-F1
#
_entry.id   AF-A0A2X1UL03-F1
#
_cell.length_a   1.000
_cell.length_b   1.000
_cell.length_c   1.000
_cell.angle_alpha   90.00
_cell.angle_beta   90.00
_cell.angle_gamma   90.00
#
_symmetry.space_group_name_H-M   'P 1'
#
loop_
_entity.id
_entity.type
_entity.pdbx_description
1 polymer ?
#
loop_
_entity_poly.entity_id
_entity_poly.type
_entity_poly.pdbx_seq_one_letter_code
_entity_poly.pdbx_strand_id
1 'polypeptide(L)'
;MDKLKPGLKSKADYLKLAVVGHTNTGKTSLLRTLLHDADFGEVANAPATTRHVEGALLRLGDLKLQWYDTPGMEDSIALLDYLDQLQQQSGSRLDGPASIERFLDSPESSARFEQEARVLRQLLHCDAGLYVVDVREPVRSKHRDELAVLARCGRPLIPVLNFLHSTDNYSEDWKSVLSRLGLHLLIEFDTVAPAIDGEQQLYQKLALVLDDYQQILNDLAKGAQQRRQHRRLQGQELLAEMLIDISAFRRQSSTDEDESLRVWETMQDEVRRREHQFIRDLLNLYRFHESDYEEDRLPISGERWESDLFSSEALMDMGIRVGKGFAAGAMAGATVDIITGGLSLGAGTLVGGIVGGLWQGAEKVGNRLLGMLQGYRELTVDDPVLRLLAIRGLSLLDALDRRGHAAQDRIQRSANSYKSWQEEALPAPLKNARSHPEWSALNKEFKGSRARDEELRRLSEELKG
;
A
#
# COMPACT_ATOMS: atom_id res chain seq x y z
N MET A 1 -13.90 -56.99 21.30
CA MET A 1 -13.75 -55.72 22.04
C MET A 1 -12.27 -55.42 21.96
N ASP A 2 -11.76 -54.48 21.18
CA ASP A 2 -12.30 -53.16 20.86
C ASP A 2 -11.90 -52.75 19.43
N LYS A 3 -12.80 -52.04 18.76
CA LYS A 3 -12.63 -51.58 17.37
C LYS A 3 -11.65 -50.41 17.35
N LEU A 4 -10.49 -50.58 16.72
CA LEU A 4 -9.63 -49.47 16.33
C LEU A 4 -10.40 -48.58 15.35
N LYS A 5 -10.78 -47.38 15.80
CA LYS A 5 -11.37 -46.34 14.97
C LYS A 5 -10.39 -45.97 13.84
N PRO A 6 -10.80 -45.96 12.56
CA PRO A 6 -9.99 -45.41 11.49
C PRO A 6 -10.20 -43.89 11.48
N GLY A 7 -9.18 -43.13 11.86
CA GLY A 7 -9.25 -41.68 11.80
C GLY A 7 -8.37 -41.02 12.83
N LEU A 8 -7.08 -40.93 12.52
CA LEU A 8 -6.23 -39.80 12.89
C LEU A 8 -4.95 -39.96 12.06
N LYS A 9 -4.94 -39.39 10.85
CA LYS A 9 -3.67 -39.12 10.16
C LYS A 9 -2.95 -38.08 11.03
N SER A 10 -1.70 -38.33 11.42
CA SER A 10 -0.85 -37.26 11.95
C SER A 10 -0.55 -36.29 10.81
N LYS A 11 -1.40 -35.29 10.62
CA LYS A 11 -1.19 -34.20 9.65
C LYS A 11 0.06 -33.46 10.15
N ALA A 12 1.11 -33.38 9.34
CA ALA A 12 2.17 -32.41 9.59
C ALA A 12 1.52 -31.01 9.73
N ASP A 13 1.98 -30.19 10.68
CA ASP A 13 1.39 -28.92 11.19
C ASP A 13 1.26 -27.76 10.17
N TYR A 14 0.97 -28.05 8.90
CA TYR A 14 0.99 -27.09 7.81
C TYR A 14 -0.33 -27.13 7.04
N LEU A 15 -1.03 -25.99 6.99
CA LEU A 15 -2.08 -25.78 6.00
C LEU A 15 -1.40 -25.54 4.64
N LYS A 16 -1.71 -26.37 3.64
CA LYS A 16 -1.09 -26.29 2.30
C LYS A 16 -2.08 -25.75 1.28
N LEU A 17 -1.72 -24.66 0.62
CA LEU A 17 -2.55 -24.02 -0.40
C LEU A 17 -1.77 -23.95 -1.71
N ALA A 18 -2.38 -24.41 -2.82
CA ALA A 18 -1.83 -24.23 -4.16
C ALA A 18 -2.51 -23.05 -4.85
N VAL A 19 -1.73 -22.21 -5.52
CA VAL A 19 -2.25 -21.18 -6.44
C VAL A 19 -2.17 -21.74 -7.84
N VAL A 20 -3.34 -21.96 -8.45
CA VAL A 20 -3.53 -22.66 -9.73
C VAL A 20 -4.31 -21.79 -10.72
N GLY A 21 -4.25 -22.15 -12.00
CA GLY A 21 -4.99 -21.48 -13.07
C GLY A 21 -4.14 -21.26 -14.32
N HIS A 22 -4.75 -20.67 -15.34
CA HIS A 22 -4.12 -20.43 -16.64
C HIS A 22 -2.80 -19.64 -16.55
N THR A 23 -1.96 -19.73 -17.59
CA THR A 23 -0.74 -18.91 -17.68
C THR A 23 -1.08 -17.41 -17.66
N ASN A 24 -0.20 -16.59 -17.08
CA ASN A 24 -0.33 -15.13 -17.03
C ASN A 24 -1.56 -14.55 -16.29
N THR A 25 -2.26 -15.33 -15.47
CA THR A 25 -3.41 -14.82 -14.69
C THR A 25 -3.05 -14.01 -13.43
N GLY A 26 -1.74 -13.87 -13.14
CA GLY A 26 -1.26 -13.17 -11.95
C GLY A 26 -1.13 -14.05 -10.69
N LYS A 27 -0.86 -15.36 -10.83
CA LYS A 27 -0.63 -16.28 -9.71
C LYS A 27 0.54 -15.88 -8.80
N THR A 28 1.72 -15.66 -9.38
CA THR A 28 2.90 -15.19 -8.64
C THR A 28 2.67 -13.80 -8.04
N SER A 29 2.01 -12.90 -8.78
CA SER A 29 1.58 -11.58 -8.31
C SER A 29 0.68 -11.67 -7.08
N LEU A 30 -0.28 -12.61 -7.08
CA LEU A 30 -1.15 -12.85 -5.93
C LEU A 30 -0.35 -13.27 -4.70
N LEU A 31 0.63 -14.15 -4.87
CA LEU A 31 1.49 -14.59 -3.78
C LEU A 31 2.38 -13.46 -3.25
N ARG A 32 2.98 -12.63 -4.10
CA ARG A 32 3.73 -11.43 -3.68
C ARG A 32 2.89 -10.53 -2.79
N THR A 33 1.65 -10.27 -3.20
CA THR A 33 0.72 -9.43 -2.44
C THR A 33 0.31 -10.07 -1.11
N LEU A 34 0.01 -11.38 -1.08
CA LEU A 34 -0.36 -12.08 0.16
C LEU A 34 0.81 -12.18 1.15
N LEU A 35 2.02 -12.41 0.64
CA LEU A 35 3.24 -12.55 1.45
C LEU A 35 3.84 -11.21 1.87
N HIS A 36 3.33 -10.10 1.32
CA HIS A 36 3.91 -8.76 1.46
C HIS A 36 5.40 -8.75 1.09
N ASP A 37 5.74 -9.41 -0.02
CA ASP A 37 7.10 -9.65 -0.47
C ASP A 37 7.18 -9.47 -1.98
N ALA A 38 7.76 -8.36 -2.42
CA ALA A 38 7.88 -8.01 -3.83
C ALA A 38 8.87 -8.91 -4.58
N ASP A 39 9.90 -9.41 -3.88
CA ASP A 39 10.99 -10.22 -4.43
C ASP A 39 10.61 -11.71 -4.58
N PHE A 40 9.45 -12.11 -4.07
CA PHE A 40 8.98 -13.48 -4.16
C PHE A 40 8.85 -13.95 -5.62
N GLY A 41 9.50 -15.06 -5.96
CA GLY A 41 9.49 -15.65 -7.31
C GLY A 41 10.36 -14.95 -8.35
N GLU A 42 11.30 -14.09 -7.92
CA GLU A 42 12.43 -13.76 -8.77
C GLU A 42 13.42 -14.93 -8.80
N VAL A 43 13.60 -15.53 -9.97
CA VAL A 43 14.64 -16.56 -10.20
C VAL A 43 15.99 -15.87 -10.07
N ALA A 44 16.60 -15.92 -8.89
CA ALA A 44 18.02 -15.67 -8.77
C ALA A 44 18.73 -16.62 -9.76
N ASN A 45 19.53 -16.05 -10.68
CA ASN A 45 20.35 -16.80 -11.64
C ASN A 45 21.36 -17.69 -10.88
N ALA A 46 20.90 -18.83 -10.37
CA ALA A 46 21.70 -19.88 -9.80
C ALA A 46 21.85 -20.98 -10.86
N PRO A 47 23.08 -21.42 -11.18
CA PRO A 47 23.29 -22.44 -12.18
C PRO A 47 22.78 -23.79 -11.67
N ALA A 48 21.89 -24.40 -12.47
CA ALA A 48 21.53 -25.82 -12.50
C ALA A 48 20.87 -26.43 -11.24
N THR A 49 19.54 -26.50 -11.22
CA THR A 49 18.79 -27.77 -11.21
C THR A 49 17.31 -27.51 -11.47
N THR A 50 16.81 -28.03 -12.59
CA THR A 50 15.40 -28.23 -12.91
C THR A 50 14.76 -29.15 -11.85
N ARG A 51 13.91 -28.63 -10.93
CA ARG A 51 12.90 -29.39 -10.13
C ARG A 51 12.12 -28.61 -9.03
N HIS A 52 11.88 -27.30 -9.13
CA HIS A 52 11.18 -26.58 -8.05
C HIS A 52 9.86 -25.94 -8.51
N VAL A 53 8.76 -26.40 -7.90
CA VAL A 53 7.56 -25.59 -7.66
C VAL A 53 7.92 -24.70 -6.48
N GLU A 54 7.90 -23.38 -6.65
CA GLU A 54 8.32 -22.44 -5.62
C GLU A 54 7.28 -22.45 -4.49
N GLY A 55 7.69 -23.03 -3.36
CA GLY A 55 6.89 -23.05 -2.13
C GLY A 55 7.30 -21.89 -1.24
N ALA A 56 6.40 -20.93 -1.01
CA ALA A 56 6.58 -19.93 0.05
C ALA A 56 6.10 -20.51 1.38
N LEU A 57 6.96 -20.44 2.40
CA LEU A 57 6.58 -20.76 3.76
C LEU A 57 6.28 -19.49 4.53
N LEU A 58 5.00 -19.25 4.80
CA LEU A 58 4.59 -18.19 5.71
C LEU A 58 4.43 -18.79 7.11
N ARG A 59 5.38 -18.50 8.00
CA ARG A 59 5.27 -18.87 9.42
C ARG A 59 4.53 -17.77 10.15
N LEU A 60 3.35 -18.08 10.68
CA LEU A 60 2.56 -17.15 11.49
C LEU A 60 2.25 -17.80 12.83
N GLY A 61 3.02 -17.43 13.86
CA GLY A 61 2.94 -18.06 15.18
C GLY A 61 3.32 -19.53 15.12
N ASP A 62 2.44 -20.40 15.65
CA ASP A 62 2.63 -21.85 15.70
C ASP A 62 2.19 -22.58 14.42
N LEU A 63 1.45 -21.92 13.52
CA LEU A 63 1.07 -22.47 12.22
C LEU A 63 2.07 -22.09 11.14
N LYS A 64 2.29 -23.05 10.25
CA LYS A 64 3.11 -22.86 9.07
C LYS A 64 2.22 -23.00 7.84
N LEU A 65 1.69 -21.88 7.36
CA LEU A 65 0.95 -21.83 6.10
C LEU A 65 1.96 -22.01 4.96
N GLN A 66 1.71 -22.97 4.07
CA GLN A 66 2.57 -23.22 2.93
C GLN A 66 1.82 -22.92 1.65
N TRP A 67 2.30 -21.90 0.95
CA TRP A 67 1.83 -21.52 -0.37
C TRP A 67 2.67 -22.21 -1.43
N TYR A 68 2.03 -22.70 -2.47
CA TYR A 68 2.70 -23.27 -3.63
C TYR A 68 2.27 -22.52 -4.88
N ASP A 69 3.21 -21.85 -5.54
CA ASP A 69 2.97 -21.27 -6.86
C ASP A 69 3.10 -22.38 -7.91
N THR A 70 2.04 -22.64 -8.68
CA THR A 70 2.11 -23.65 -9.73
C THR A 70 2.37 -23.00 -11.10
N PRO A 71 3.01 -23.72 -12.04
CA PRO A 71 2.96 -23.35 -13.45
C PRO A 71 1.50 -23.16 -13.93
N GLY A 72 1.31 -22.41 -15.01
CA GLY A 72 0.00 -22.35 -15.64
C GLY A 72 -0.34 -23.65 -16.35
N MET A 73 -1.62 -24.01 -16.42
CA MET A 73 -2.05 -25.10 -17.29
C MET A 73 -2.22 -24.61 -18.72
N GLU A 74 -1.72 -25.38 -19.68
CA GLU A 74 -1.63 -24.98 -21.08
C GLU A 74 -2.60 -25.80 -21.96
N ASP A 75 -2.62 -27.13 -21.84
CA ASP A 75 -3.40 -28.05 -22.69
C ASP A 75 -4.53 -28.77 -21.93
N SER A 76 -5.34 -28.01 -21.19
CA SER A 76 -6.46 -28.52 -20.38
C SER A 76 -7.51 -29.29 -21.20
N ILE A 77 -7.71 -28.92 -22.47
CA ILE A 77 -8.69 -29.55 -23.36
C ILE A 77 -8.26 -30.99 -23.66
N ALA A 78 -7.05 -31.17 -24.19
CA ALA A 78 -6.60 -32.51 -24.55
C ALA A 78 -6.33 -33.39 -23.33
N LEU A 79 -5.96 -32.80 -22.19
CA LEU A 79 -5.84 -33.54 -20.95
C LEU A 79 -7.21 -34.08 -20.49
N LEU A 80 -8.27 -33.27 -20.58
CA LEU A 80 -9.61 -33.72 -20.21
C LEU A 80 -10.06 -34.89 -21.10
N ASP A 81 -9.84 -34.80 -22.41
CA ASP A 81 -10.11 -35.90 -23.36
C ASP A 81 -9.31 -37.16 -23.01
N TYR A 82 -8.04 -37.01 -22.64
CA TYR A 82 -7.18 -38.13 -22.25
C TYR A 82 -7.65 -38.79 -20.95
N LEU A 83 -8.06 -38.01 -19.95
CA LEU A 83 -8.62 -38.52 -18.69
C LEU A 83 -9.91 -39.32 -18.94
N ASP A 84 -10.76 -38.87 -19.86
CA ASP A 84 -12.00 -39.57 -20.22
C ASP A 84 -11.72 -40.89 -20.95
N GLN A 85 -10.70 -40.93 -21.81
CA GLN A 85 -10.23 -42.18 -22.43
C GLN A 85 -9.68 -43.16 -21.39
N LEU A 86 -8.86 -42.69 -20.45
CA LEU A 86 -8.35 -43.52 -19.35
C LEU A 86 -9.49 -44.10 -18.50
N GLN A 87 -10.52 -43.31 -18.22
CA GLN A 87 -11.69 -43.76 -17.47
C GLN A 87 -12.44 -44.88 -18.21
N GLN A 88 -12.64 -44.74 -19.53
CA GLN A 88 -13.29 -45.78 -20.35
C GLN A 88 -12.49 -47.10 -20.37
N GLN A 89 -11.16 -47.02 -20.38
CA GLN A 89 -10.27 -48.18 -20.33
C GLN A 89 -10.18 -48.83 -18.94
N SER A 90 -10.59 -48.14 -17.89
CA SER A 90 -10.43 -48.59 -16.50
C SER A 90 -11.33 -49.76 -16.12
N GLY A 91 -12.39 -50.02 -16.89
CA GLY A 91 -13.39 -51.07 -16.61
C GLY A 91 -14.20 -50.87 -15.31
N SER A 92 -13.84 -49.86 -14.51
CA SER A 92 -14.45 -49.48 -13.25
C SER A 92 -14.59 -47.95 -13.21
N ARG A 93 -15.61 -47.46 -12.49
CA ARG A 93 -15.81 -46.01 -12.30
C ARG A 93 -14.86 -45.53 -11.19
N LEU A 94 -13.73 -44.97 -11.57
CA LEU A 94 -12.85 -44.24 -10.65
C LEU A 94 -13.54 -42.94 -10.23
N ASP A 95 -13.33 -42.55 -8.98
CA ASP A 95 -13.65 -41.19 -8.53
C ASP A 95 -12.64 -40.19 -9.09
N GLY A 96 -12.86 -38.90 -8.82
CA GLY A 96 -11.99 -37.84 -9.32
C GLY A 96 -10.52 -38.07 -8.96
N PRO A 97 -10.15 -38.15 -7.66
CA PRO A 97 -8.76 -38.27 -7.26
C PRO A 97 -8.09 -39.52 -7.82
N ALA A 98 -8.76 -40.68 -7.80
CA ALA A 98 -8.20 -41.91 -8.36
C ALA A 98 -8.01 -41.82 -9.89
N SER A 99 -8.85 -41.07 -10.61
CA SER A 99 -8.66 -40.78 -12.04
C SER A 99 -7.40 -39.95 -12.29
N ILE A 100 -7.14 -38.94 -11.45
CA ILE A 100 -5.92 -38.13 -11.54
C ILE A 100 -4.68 -38.96 -11.16
N GLU A 101 -4.73 -39.76 -10.10
CA GLU A 101 -3.61 -40.64 -9.71
C GLU A 101 -3.25 -41.61 -10.84
N ARG A 102 -4.25 -42.24 -11.47
CA ARG A 102 -4.04 -43.11 -12.63
C ARG A 102 -3.40 -42.38 -13.82
N PHE A 103 -3.79 -41.13 -14.07
CA PHE A 103 -3.13 -40.29 -15.06
C PHE A 103 -1.68 -40.00 -14.69
N LEU A 104 -1.41 -39.65 -13.42
CA LEU A 104 -0.06 -39.37 -12.94
C LEU A 104 0.88 -40.59 -12.99
N ASP A 105 0.33 -41.80 -13.00
CA ASP A 105 1.06 -43.05 -13.19
C ASP A 105 1.25 -43.42 -14.69
N SER A 106 0.60 -42.69 -15.61
CA SER A 106 0.71 -42.92 -17.04
C SER A 106 2.00 -42.30 -17.61
N PRO A 107 2.60 -42.88 -18.68
CA PRO A 107 3.76 -42.30 -19.36
C PRO A 107 3.55 -40.87 -19.85
N GLU A 108 2.32 -40.53 -20.25
CA GLU A 108 1.92 -39.24 -20.80
C GLU A 108 2.06 -38.10 -19.79
N SER A 109 1.94 -38.39 -18.49
CA SER A 109 2.16 -37.43 -17.41
C SER A 109 3.60 -36.90 -17.31
N SER A 110 4.56 -37.65 -17.86
CA SER A 110 5.98 -37.27 -17.90
C SER A 110 6.44 -36.87 -19.30
N ALA A 111 5.53 -36.84 -20.27
CA ALA A 111 5.80 -36.51 -21.66
C ALA A 111 4.94 -35.32 -22.10
N ARG A 112 3.81 -35.60 -22.75
CA ARG A 112 2.94 -34.56 -23.32
C ARG A 112 2.38 -33.61 -22.26
N PHE A 113 1.97 -34.13 -21.11
CA PHE A 113 1.26 -33.39 -20.07
C PHE A 113 2.13 -33.12 -18.85
N GLU A 114 3.44 -32.92 -19.03
CA GLU A 114 4.38 -32.75 -17.93
C GLU A 114 4.01 -31.55 -17.04
N GLN A 115 3.60 -30.43 -17.65
CA GLN A 115 3.21 -29.22 -16.92
C GLN A 115 1.94 -29.45 -16.10
N GLU A 116 0.89 -29.97 -16.72
CA GLU A 116 -0.38 -30.25 -16.05
C GLU A 116 -0.20 -31.30 -14.95
N ALA A 117 0.62 -32.33 -15.17
CA ALA A 117 0.95 -33.32 -14.17
C ALA A 117 1.64 -32.70 -12.94
N ARG A 118 2.48 -31.67 -13.11
CA ARG A 118 3.07 -30.94 -11.98
C ARG A 118 2.01 -30.18 -11.19
N VAL A 119 1.09 -29.48 -11.87
CA VAL A 119 -0.02 -28.74 -11.24
C VAL A 119 -0.92 -29.70 -10.46
N LEU A 120 -1.37 -30.79 -11.08
CA LEU A 120 -2.28 -31.76 -10.47
C LEU A 120 -1.63 -32.52 -9.32
N ARG A 121 -0.37 -32.93 -9.47
CA ARG A 121 0.40 -33.55 -8.38
C ARG A 121 0.51 -32.59 -7.20
N GLN A 122 0.81 -31.32 -7.42
CA GLN A 122 0.89 -30.33 -6.34
C GLN A 122 -0.47 -30.13 -5.66
N LEU A 123 -1.55 -29.95 -6.43
CA LEU A 123 -2.90 -29.77 -5.90
C LEU A 123 -3.37 -30.97 -5.07
N LEU A 124 -3.13 -32.21 -5.53
CA LEU A 124 -3.44 -33.42 -4.77
C LEU A 124 -2.78 -33.46 -3.38
N HIS A 125 -1.60 -32.86 -3.22
CA HIS A 125 -0.86 -32.78 -1.96
C HIS A 125 -1.21 -31.55 -1.10
N CYS A 126 -2.09 -30.67 -1.58
CA CYS A 126 -2.56 -29.49 -0.86
C CYS A 126 -3.92 -29.73 -0.20
N ASP A 127 -4.28 -28.88 0.77
CA ASP A 127 -5.58 -28.90 1.42
C ASP A 127 -6.65 -28.19 0.57
N ALA A 128 -6.28 -27.14 -0.19
CA ALA A 128 -7.14 -26.44 -1.14
C ALA A 128 -6.35 -25.79 -2.29
N GLY A 129 -7.06 -25.43 -3.36
CA GLY A 129 -6.55 -24.65 -4.49
C GLY A 129 -7.21 -23.28 -4.59
N LEU A 130 -6.41 -22.22 -4.78
CA LEU A 130 -6.88 -20.91 -5.20
C LEU A 130 -6.78 -20.81 -6.72
N TYR A 131 -7.93 -20.75 -7.40
CA TYR A 131 -7.99 -20.66 -8.85
C TYR A 131 -7.98 -19.19 -9.29
N VAL A 132 -6.84 -18.70 -9.80
CA VAL A 132 -6.69 -17.29 -10.17
C VAL A 132 -7.26 -17.03 -11.57
N VAL A 133 -8.23 -16.13 -11.62
CA VAL A 133 -8.95 -15.72 -12.82
C VAL A 133 -8.50 -14.32 -13.23
N ASP A 134 -8.03 -14.18 -14.47
CA ASP A 134 -7.87 -12.87 -15.09
C ASP A 134 -9.21 -12.40 -15.65
N VAL A 135 -9.85 -11.42 -15.01
CA VAL A 135 -11.16 -10.93 -15.46
C VAL A 135 -11.08 -10.06 -16.72
N ARG A 136 -9.89 -9.68 -17.19
CA ARG A 136 -9.71 -8.98 -18.48
C ARG A 136 -9.93 -9.91 -19.66
N GLU A 137 -9.79 -11.23 -19.45
CA GLU A 137 -10.05 -12.22 -20.48
C GLU A 137 -11.49 -12.74 -20.43
N PRO A 138 -12.19 -12.85 -21.57
CA PRO A 138 -13.51 -13.46 -21.60
C PRO A 138 -13.43 -14.96 -21.29
N VAL A 139 -14.51 -15.51 -20.73
CA VAL A 139 -14.58 -16.95 -20.43
C VAL A 139 -14.58 -17.77 -21.72
N ARG A 140 -13.63 -18.72 -21.84
CA ARG A 140 -13.51 -19.63 -22.99
C ARG A 140 -13.76 -21.08 -22.58
N SER A 141 -13.95 -21.96 -23.56
CA SER A 141 -14.08 -23.41 -23.32
C SER A 141 -12.90 -23.96 -22.53
N LYS A 142 -11.67 -23.58 -22.91
CA LYS A 142 -10.44 -23.99 -22.21
C LYS A 142 -10.48 -23.77 -20.70
N HIS A 143 -11.10 -22.69 -20.22
CA HIS A 143 -11.20 -22.39 -18.78
C HIS A 143 -12.18 -23.33 -18.06
N ARG A 144 -13.26 -23.75 -18.74
CA ARG A 144 -14.21 -24.72 -18.19
C ARG A 144 -13.57 -26.11 -18.10
N ASP A 145 -12.81 -26.48 -19.13
CA ASP A 145 -12.09 -27.75 -19.16
C ASP A 145 -10.99 -27.77 -18.08
N GLU A 146 -10.26 -26.66 -17.93
CA GLU A 146 -9.28 -26.44 -16.86
C GLU A 146 -9.88 -26.65 -15.46
N LEU A 147 -11.01 -26.00 -15.17
CA LEU A 147 -11.72 -26.16 -13.90
C LEU A 147 -12.24 -27.59 -13.71
N ALA A 148 -12.72 -28.24 -14.78
CA ALA A 148 -13.18 -29.62 -14.72
C ALA A 148 -12.04 -30.59 -14.37
N VAL A 149 -10.85 -30.40 -14.95
CA VAL A 149 -9.65 -31.18 -14.63
C VAL A 149 -9.23 -30.94 -13.17
N LEU A 150 -9.14 -29.69 -12.72
CA LEU A 150 -8.76 -29.37 -11.34
C LEU A 150 -9.75 -29.93 -10.31
N ALA A 151 -11.05 -29.83 -10.59
CA ALA A 151 -12.09 -30.34 -9.71
C ALA A 151 -11.98 -31.85 -9.48
N ARG A 152 -11.44 -32.61 -10.45
CA ARG A 152 -11.16 -34.05 -10.27
C ARG A 152 -10.12 -34.31 -9.18
N CYS A 153 -9.27 -33.37 -8.78
CA CYS A 153 -8.36 -33.58 -7.64
C CYS A 153 -9.10 -33.77 -6.30
N GLY A 154 -10.42 -33.50 -6.23
CA GLY A 154 -11.21 -33.66 -5.01
C GLY A 154 -10.82 -32.70 -3.88
N ARG A 155 -10.07 -31.64 -4.22
CA ARG A 155 -9.71 -30.57 -3.30
C ARG A 155 -10.67 -29.40 -3.49
N PRO A 156 -11.02 -28.66 -2.42
CA PRO A 156 -11.79 -27.45 -2.58
C PRO A 156 -11.05 -26.44 -3.45
N LEU A 157 -11.77 -25.87 -4.41
CA LEU A 157 -11.29 -24.83 -5.31
C LEU A 157 -12.01 -23.53 -5.02
N ILE A 158 -11.25 -22.47 -4.79
CA ILE A 158 -11.77 -21.15 -4.49
C ILE A 158 -11.31 -20.21 -5.60
N PRO A 159 -12.22 -19.75 -6.48
CA PRO A 159 -11.88 -18.76 -7.48
C PRO A 159 -11.48 -17.43 -6.87
N VAL A 160 -10.39 -16.86 -7.39
CA VAL A 160 -9.87 -15.54 -7.04
C VAL A 160 -9.92 -14.69 -8.30
N LEU A 161 -10.81 -13.70 -8.34
CA LEU A 161 -10.94 -12.76 -9.44
C LEU A 161 -9.88 -11.66 -9.30
N ASN A 162 -8.99 -11.56 -10.29
CA ASN A 162 -7.90 -10.61 -10.37
C ASN A 162 -8.15 -9.57 -11.48
N PHE A 163 -7.55 -8.38 -11.38
CA PHE A 163 -7.70 -7.25 -12.31
C PHE A 163 -9.11 -6.63 -12.37
N LEU A 164 -9.79 -6.53 -11.23
CA LEU A 164 -11.15 -6.00 -11.11
C LEU A 164 -11.25 -4.51 -11.44
N HIS A 165 -10.15 -3.77 -11.34
CA HIS A 165 -10.12 -2.34 -11.63
C HIS A 165 -9.94 -2.00 -13.13
N SER A 166 -9.81 -2.99 -14.04
CA SER A 166 -9.76 -2.68 -15.47
C SER A 166 -11.13 -2.20 -15.96
N THR A 167 -11.13 -1.17 -16.80
CA THR A 167 -12.35 -0.53 -17.34
C THR A 167 -13.21 -1.51 -18.15
N ASP A 168 -12.55 -2.37 -18.93
CA ASP A 168 -13.19 -3.47 -19.65
C ASP A 168 -12.81 -4.77 -18.95
N ASN A 169 -13.77 -5.38 -18.24
CA ASN A 169 -13.62 -6.70 -17.64
C ASN A 169 -14.90 -7.54 -17.77
N TYR A 170 -14.71 -8.85 -17.66
CA TYR A 170 -15.73 -9.90 -17.78
C TYR A 170 -16.08 -10.51 -16.41
N SER A 171 -15.94 -9.75 -15.33
CA SER A 171 -16.12 -10.26 -13.96
C SER A 171 -17.49 -10.91 -13.73
N GLU A 172 -18.58 -10.30 -14.21
CA GLU A 172 -19.94 -10.84 -14.09
C GLU A 172 -20.14 -12.12 -14.93
N ASP A 173 -19.55 -12.19 -16.12
CA ASP A 173 -19.57 -13.41 -16.95
C ASP A 173 -18.83 -14.56 -16.26
N TRP A 174 -17.67 -14.26 -15.67
CA TRP A 174 -16.91 -15.21 -14.86
C TRP A 174 -17.72 -15.69 -13.66
N LYS A 175 -18.31 -14.80 -12.86
CA LYS A 175 -19.18 -15.16 -11.72
C LYS A 175 -20.32 -16.09 -12.17
N SER A 176 -20.96 -15.77 -13.29
CA SER A 176 -22.06 -16.58 -13.84
C SER A 176 -21.61 -17.98 -14.26
N VAL A 177 -20.44 -18.11 -14.92
CA VAL A 177 -19.90 -19.42 -15.30
C VAL A 177 -19.44 -20.22 -14.09
N LEU A 178 -18.70 -19.60 -13.16
CA LEU A 178 -18.22 -20.25 -11.94
C LEU A 178 -19.39 -20.79 -11.10
N SER A 179 -20.46 -20.00 -10.94
CA SER A 179 -21.67 -20.44 -10.26
C SER A 179 -22.33 -21.63 -10.96
N ARG A 180 -22.33 -21.70 -12.30
CA ARG A 180 -22.87 -22.86 -13.05
C ARG A 180 -22.00 -24.10 -12.90
N LEU A 181 -20.73 -23.94 -12.57
CA LEU A 181 -19.80 -25.02 -12.24
C LEU A 181 -19.82 -25.40 -10.74
N GLY A 182 -20.72 -24.82 -9.95
CA GLY A 182 -20.86 -25.09 -8.51
C GLY A 182 -19.84 -24.35 -7.63
N LEU A 183 -19.06 -23.42 -8.20
CA LEU A 183 -18.07 -22.62 -7.49
C LEU A 183 -18.73 -21.30 -7.04
N HIS A 184 -19.43 -21.35 -5.90
CA HIS A 184 -20.18 -20.21 -5.36
C HIS A 184 -19.37 -19.33 -4.41
N LEU A 185 -18.29 -19.87 -3.83
CA LEU A 185 -17.41 -19.12 -2.95
C LEU A 185 -16.27 -18.51 -3.75
N LEU A 186 -16.44 -17.25 -4.13
CA LEU A 186 -15.46 -16.48 -4.89
C LEU A 186 -14.80 -15.40 -4.02
N ILE A 187 -13.57 -15.05 -4.36
CA ILE A 187 -12.80 -13.97 -3.74
C ILE A 187 -12.53 -12.92 -4.80
N GLU A 188 -12.89 -11.68 -4.50
CA GLU A 188 -12.48 -10.53 -5.29
C GLU A 188 -11.17 -10.02 -4.70
N PHE A 189 -10.05 -10.31 -5.36
CA PHE A 189 -8.72 -9.96 -4.88
C PHE A 189 -7.87 -9.49 -6.06
N ASP A 190 -7.91 -8.18 -6.29
CA ASP A 190 -7.05 -7.55 -7.27
C ASP A 190 -5.61 -7.50 -6.72
N THR A 191 -4.65 -8.04 -7.47
CA THR A 191 -3.25 -8.10 -7.04
C THR A 191 -2.52 -6.75 -7.14
N VAL A 192 -3.04 -5.84 -7.97
CA VAL A 192 -2.52 -4.49 -8.22
C VAL A 192 -3.13 -3.50 -7.23
N ALA A 193 -4.45 -3.55 -7.03
CA ALA A 193 -5.14 -2.71 -6.06
C ALA A 193 -6.07 -3.56 -5.18
N PRO A 194 -5.51 -4.35 -4.24
CA PRO A 194 -6.30 -5.22 -3.38
C PRO A 194 -7.34 -4.43 -2.63
N ALA A 195 -8.51 -5.02 -2.49
CA ALA A 195 -9.46 -4.54 -1.51
C ALA A 195 -8.73 -4.41 -0.16
N ILE A 196 -9.05 -3.32 0.52
CA ILE A 196 -8.51 -2.93 1.83
C ILE A 196 -8.56 -4.08 2.85
N ASP A 197 -9.53 -4.98 2.70
CA ASP A 197 -9.81 -6.16 3.53
C ASP A 197 -9.63 -7.49 2.77
N GLY A 198 -8.99 -7.50 1.61
CA GLY A 198 -8.86 -8.67 0.74
C GLY A 198 -8.22 -9.88 1.42
N GLU A 199 -7.15 -9.68 2.20
CA GLU A 199 -6.47 -10.77 2.93
C GLU A 199 -7.39 -11.35 4.03
N GLN A 200 -8.12 -10.49 4.73
CA GLN A 200 -9.09 -10.89 5.74
C GLN A 200 -10.23 -11.71 5.11
N GLN A 201 -10.79 -11.24 3.99
CA GLN A 201 -11.84 -11.95 3.26
C GLN A 201 -11.37 -13.31 2.75
N LEU A 202 -10.13 -13.40 2.26
CA LEU A 202 -9.53 -14.65 1.81
C LEU A 202 -9.50 -15.70 2.93
N TYR A 203 -8.94 -15.36 4.10
CA TYR A 203 -8.87 -16.31 5.21
C TYR A 203 -10.26 -16.66 5.77
N GLN A 204 -11.18 -15.70 5.86
CA GLN A 204 -12.56 -15.98 6.28
C GLN A 204 -13.26 -16.95 5.33
N LYS A 205 -13.10 -16.78 4.02
CA LYS A 205 -13.67 -17.67 3.01
C LYS A 205 -13.02 -19.05 3.04
N LEU A 206 -11.70 -19.13 3.19
CA LEU A 206 -11.01 -20.40 3.42
C LEU A 206 -11.55 -21.12 4.66
N ALA A 207 -11.83 -20.39 5.75
CA ALA A 207 -12.36 -20.97 6.99
C ALA A 207 -13.75 -21.61 6.82
N LEU A 208 -14.56 -21.16 5.85
CA LEU A 208 -15.87 -21.76 5.54
C LEU A 208 -15.75 -23.11 4.84
N VAL A 209 -14.63 -23.35 4.16
CA VAL A 209 -14.42 -24.53 3.31
C VAL A 209 -13.50 -25.56 3.97
N LEU A 210 -12.60 -25.08 4.84
CA LEU A 210 -11.58 -25.87 5.51
C LEU A 210 -11.87 -25.97 7.01
N ASP A 211 -12.87 -26.78 7.37
CA ASP A 211 -13.37 -26.95 8.75
C ASP A 211 -12.26 -27.31 9.75
N ASP A 212 -11.36 -28.25 9.38
CA ASP A 212 -10.18 -28.65 10.15
C ASP A 212 -9.29 -27.46 10.58
N TYR A 213 -9.32 -26.36 9.80
CA TYR A 213 -8.47 -25.18 9.98
C TYR A 213 -9.27 -23.91 10.28
N GLN A 214 -10.57 -24.03 10.58
CA GLN A 214 -11.46 -22.87 10.74
C GLN A 214 -10.97 -21.89 11.81
N GLN A 215 -10.63 -22.40 13.00
CA GLN A 215 -10.18 -21.56 14.12
C GLN A 215 -8.95 -20.75 13.72
N ILE A 216 -7.97 -21.40 13.11
CA ILE A 216 -6.71 -20.73 12.80
C ILE A 216 -6.83 -19.75 11.64
N LEU A 217 -7.64 -20.06 10.63
CA LEU A 217 -7.93 -19.14 9.53
C LEU A 217 -8.69 -17.89 10.03
N ASN A 218 -9.60 -18.05 11.00
CA ASN A 218 -10.24 -16.91 11.64
C ASN A 218 -9.26 -16.05 12.45
N ASP A 219 -8.29 -16.67 13.13
CA ASP A 219 -7.26 -15.95 13.86
C ASP A 219 -6.30 -15.22 12.91
N LEU A 220 -5.98 -15.82 11.75
CA LEU A 220 -5.24 -15.18 10.67
C LEU A 220 -5.99 -13.97 10.10
N ALA A 221 -7.29 -14.10 9.86
CA ALA A 221 -8.14 -13.00 9.40
C ALA A 221 -8.13 -11.81 10.38
N LYS A 222 -8.29 -12.10 11.68
CA LYS A 222 -8.20 -11.07 12.74
C LYS A 222 -6.81 -10.45 12.83
N GLY A 223 -5.76 -11.26 12.75
CA GLY A 223 -4.37 -10.82 12.79
C GLY A 223 -4.03 -9.90 11.60
N ALA A 224 -4.51 -10.22 10.40
CA ALA A 224 -4.34 -9.36 9.21
C ALA A 224 -4.98 -7.98 9.43
N GLN A 225 -6.21 -7.94 9.95
CA GLN A 225 -6.90 -6.69 10.27
C GLN A 225 -6.15 -5.86 11.32
N GLN A 226 -5.67 -6.50 12.39
CA GLN A 226 -4.90 -5.82 13.45
C GLN A 226 -3.56 -5.28 12.93
N ARG A 227 -2.82 -6.06 12.16
CA ARG A 227 -1.55 -5.61 11.54
C ARG A 227 -1.78 -4.40 10.64
N ARG A 228 -2.86 -4.41 9.85
CA ARG A 228 -3.23 -3.28 9.01
C ARG A 228 -3.54 -2.02 9.82
N GLN A 229 -4.39 -2.14 10.84
CA GLN A 229 -4.70 -1.02 11.73
C GLN A 229 -3.43 -0.46 12.41
N HIS A 230 -2.56 -1.34 12.91
CA HIS A 230 -1.32 -0.93 13.54
C HIS A 230 -0.38 -0.20 12.56
N ARG A 231 -0.22 -0.73 11.35
CA ARG A 231 0.59 -0.09 10.29
C ARG A 231 0.06 1.30 9.93
N ARG A 232 -1.26 1.45 9.78
CA ARG A 232 -1.89 2.76 9.51
C ARG A 232 -1.66 3.76 10.64
N LEU A 233 -1.78 3.31 11.89
CA LEU A 233 -1.50 4.14 13.07
C LEU A 233 -0.03 4.60 13.09
N GLN A 234 0.92 3.69 12.84
CA GLN A 234 2.34 4.04 12.74
C GLN A 234 2.62 5.04 11.61
N GLY A 235 1.95 4.88 10.46
CA GLY A 235 2.06 5.84 9.36
C GLY A 235 1.53 7.24 9.71
N GLN A 236 0.43 7.31 10.48
CA GLN A 236 -0.10 8.58 11.00
C GLN A 236 0.82 9.21 12.04
N GLU A 237 1.49 8.41 12.87
CA GLU A 237 2.51 8.89 13.82
C GLU A 237 3.72 9.49 13.08
N LEU A 238 4.20 8.85 12.01
CA LEU A 238 5.28 9.39 11.16
C LEU A 238 4.88 10.74 10.52
N LEU A 239 3.63 10.85 10.06
CA LEU A 239 3.09 12.09 9.50
C LEU A 239 2.97 13.19 10.56
N ALA A 240 2.44 12.86 11.73
CA ALA A 240 2.33 13.78 12.86
C ALA A 240 3.73 14.31 13.27
N GLU A 241 4.73 13.43 13.30
CA GLU A 241 6.10 13.81 13.61
C GLU A 241 6.67 14.80 12.60
N MET A 242 6.47 14.53 11.30
CA MET A 242 6.88 15.46 10.24
C MET A 242 6.24 16.83 10.41
N LEU A 243 4.92 16.88 10.64
CA LEU A 243 4.19 18.14 10.75
C LEU A 243 4.60 18.93 12.01
N ILE A 244 4.83 18.25 13.15
CA ILE A 244 5.34 18.91 14.36
C ILE A 244 6.77 19.42 14.16
N ASP A 245 7.65 18.64 13.52
CA ASP A 245 9.02 19.07 13.24
C ASP A 245 9.02 20.35 12.38
N ILE A 246 8.21 20.37 11.31
CA ILE A 246 8.13 21.52 10.38
C ILE A 246 7.41 22.70 11.04
N SER A 247 6.40 22.47 11.88
CA SER A 247 5.67 23.52 12.57
C SER A 247 6.49 24.22 13.66
N ALA A 248 7.36 23.47 14.36
CA ALA A 248 8.32 24.01 15.32
C ALA A 248 9.59 24.56 14.67
N PHE A 249 9.75 24.42 13.35
CA PHE A 249 10.97 24.74 12.64
C PHE A 249 11.22 26.25 12.53
N ARG A 250 12.44 26.69 12.87
CA ARG A 250 12.82 28.10 12.84
C ARG A 250 14.25 28.34 12.37
N ARG A 251 14.45 29.44 11.67
CA ARG A 251 15.76 29.99 11.34
C ARG A 251 15.82 31.47 11.71
N GLN A 252 16.96 31.92 12.18
CA GLN A 252 17.24 33.34 12.34
C GLN A 252 17.93 33.84 11.08
N SER A 253 17.48 34.99 10.57
CA SER A 253 18.17 35.74 9.52
C SER A 253 18.46 37.15 9.99
N SER A 254 19.42 37.83 9.37
CA SER A 254 19.58 39.27 9.56
C SER A 254 18.45 40.05 8.87
N THR A 255 18.43 41.37 9.02
CA THR A 255 17.52 42.26 8.27
C THR A 255 17.95 42.49 6.81
N ASP A 256 19.10 41.97 6.39
CA ASP A 256 19.55 42.02 4.99
C ASP A 256 18.66 41.11 4.12
N GLU A 257 18.21 41.63 2.98
CA GLU A 257 17.27 40.94 2.10
C GLU A 257 17.92 39.74 1.41
N ASP A 258 19.16 39.88 0.93
CA ASP A 258 19.90 38.81 0.26
C ASP A 258 20.30 37.68 1.22
N GLU A 259 20.67 38.00 2.47
CA GLU A 259 20.89 37.01 3.51
C GLU A 259 19.59 36.29 3.89
N SER A 260 18.51 37.03 4.14
CA SER A 260 17.20 36.44 4.47
C SER A 260 16.72 35.47 3.40
N LEU A 261 16.94 35.82 2.13
CA LEU A 261 16.67 34.97 0.99
C LEU A 261 17.40 33.64 1.02
N ARG A 262 18.73 33.68 1.20
CA ARG A 262 19.55 32.46 1.26
C ARG A 262 19.19 31.57 2.44
N VAL A 263 18.87 32.17 3.60
CA VAL A 263 18.41 31.43 4.78
C VAL A 263 17.05 30.79 4.51
N TRP A 264 16.16 31.48 3.80
CA TRP A 264 14.85 30.94 3.40
C TRP A 264 14.98 29.78 2.41
N GLU A 265 15.79 29.90 1.35
CA GLU A 265 16.06 28.81 0.40
C GLU A 265 16.61 27.57 1.11
N THR A 266 17.57 27.77 2.03
CA THR A 266 18.11 26.68 2.85
C THR A 266 17.02 26.02 3.71
N MET A 267 16.13 26.82 4.30
CA MET A 267 15.00 26.35 5.08
C MET A 267 14.01 25.53 4.23
N GLN A 268 13.71 25.98 3.00
CA GLN A 268 12.86 25.25 2.07
C GLN A 268 13.45 23.88 1.72
N ASP A 269 14.76 23.80 1.46
CA ASP A 269 15.45 22.54 1.17
C ASP A 269 15.46 21.58 2.38
N GLU A 270 15.58 22.11 3.61
CA GLU A 270 15.48 21.32 4.84
C GLU A 270 14.06 20.75 5.02
N VAL A 271 13.02 21.53 4.72
CA VAL A 271 11.62 21.07 4.72
C VAL A 271 11.38 20.00 3.66
N ARG A 272 11.85 20.22 2.43
CA ARG A 272 11.77 19.22 1.34
C ARG A 272 12.45 17.91 1.78
N ARG A 273 13.67 17.97 2.31
CA ARG A 273 14.38 16.77 2.79
C ARG A 273 13.63 16.05 3.90
N ARG A 274 12.98 16.78 4.80
CA ARG A 274 12.15 16.21 5.87
C ARG A 274 10.90 15.50 5.33
N GLU A 275 10.28 16.03 4.27
CA GLU A 275 9.19 15.36 3.54
C GLU A 275 9.69 14.07 2.87
N HIS A 276 10.80 14.12 2.14
CA HIS A 276 11.37 12.94 1.49
C HIS A 276 11.71 11.84 2.52
N GLN A 277 12.25 12.22 3.69
CA GLN A 277 12.48 11.27 4.77
C GLN A 277 11.18 10.59 5.23
N PHE A 278 10.12 11.36 5.45
CA PHE A 278 8.80 10.81 5.79
C PHE A 278 8.29 9.84 4.72
N ILE A 279 8.40 10.20 3.44
CA ILE A 279 7.98 9.33 2.32
C ILE A 279 8.75 8.00 2.37
N ARG A 280 10.08 8.05 2.52
CA ARG A 280 10.92 6.84 2.63
C ARG A 280 10.56 5.97 3.83
N ASP A 281 10.41 6.58 5.01
CA ASP A 281 10.04 5.85 6.22
C ASP A 281 8.67 5.18 6.09
N LEU A 282 7.74 5.87 5.42
CA LEU A 282 6.41 5.35 5.16
C LEU A 282 6.42 4.21 4.12
N LEU A 283 7.18 4.33 3.03
CA LEU A 283 7.36 3.24 2.06
C LEU A 283 7.98 2.00 2.71
N ASN A 284 9.01 2.19 3.55
CA ASN A 284 9.63 1.12 4.32
C ASN A 284 8.65 0.45 5.29
N LEU A 285 7.83 1.23 6.00
CA LEU A 285 6.79 0.72 6.90
C LEU A 285 5.78 -0.17 6.15
N TYR A 286 5.47 0.17 4.90
CA TYR A 286 4.59 -0.60 4.03
C TYR A 286 5.31 -1.65 3.19
N ARG A 287 6.64 -1.78 3.29
CA ARG A 287 7.49 -2.70 2.50
C ARG A 287 7.41 -2.48 0.98
N PHE A 288 7.36 -1.23 0.55
CA PHE A 288 7.53 -0.83 -0.86
C PHE A 288 8.92 -0.24 -1.09
N HIS A 289 9.44 -0.37 -2.30
CA HIS A 289 10.70 0.27 -2.70
C HIS A 289 10.48 1.73 -3.10
N GLU A 290 11.50 2.55 -2.93
CA GLU A 290 11.48 3.95 -3.41
C GLU A 290 11.23 4.04 -4.93
N SER A 291 11.68 3.04 -5.70
CA SER A 291 11.45 2.96 -7.14
C SER A 291 9.98 2.79 -7.53
N ASP A 292 9.14 2.30 -6.61
CA ASP A 292 7.72 2.07 -6.82
C ASP A 292 6.90 3.37 -6.68
N TYR A 293 7.52 4.40 -6.11
CA TYR A 293 6.94 5.71 -5.91
C TYR A 293 7.33 6.66 -7.05
N GLU A 294 6.34 7.30 -7.68
CA GLU A 294 6.59 8.47 -8.52
C GLU A 294 6.45 9.72 -7.66
N GLU A 295 7.53 10.49 -7.51
CA GLU A 295 7.37 11.90 -7.19
C GLU A 295 6.50 12.54 -8.26
N ASP A 296 5.39 13.17 -7.85
CA ASP A 296 4.43 13.88 -8.71
C ASP A 296 5.16 14.70 -9.79
N ARG A 297 5.33 14.12 -10.97
CA ARG A 297 5.59 14.87 -12.20
C ARG A 297 4.24 15.32 -12.71
N LEU A 298 3.80 16.51 -12.28
CA LEU A 298 2.71 17.19 -12.97
C LEU A 298 3.07 17.28 -14.46
N PRO A 299 2.18 16.87 -15.38
CA PRO A 299 2.49 16.87 -16.80
C PRO A 299 2.29 18.28 -17.35
N ILE A 300 3.30 19.14 -17.26
CA ILE A 300 3.39 20.32 -18.12
C ILE A 300 4.80 20.44 -18.69
N SER A 301 4.84 20.36 -20.01
CA SER A 301 6.00 20.48 -20.88
C SER A 301 6.81 21.75 -20.60
N GLY A 302 8.11 21.59 -20.35
CA GLY A 302 9.08 22.69 -20.34
C GLY A 302 9.88 22.77 -19.04
N GLU A 303 11.13 22.29 -19.11
CA GLU A 303 12.29 22.67 -18.30
C GLU A 303 12.07 22.92 -16.78
N ARG A 304 12.40 21.91 -15.97
CA ARG A 304 12.73 22.00 -14.53
C ARG A 304 11.74 22.78 -13.65
N TRP A 305 10.60 22.18 -13.36
CA TRP A 305 9.75 22.55 -12.23
C TRP A 305 9.40 21.30 -11.42
N GLU A 306 10.25 21.00 -10.44
CA GLU A 306 9.90 20.14 -9.30
C GLU A 306 8.79 20.85 -8.52
N SER A 307 7.71 20.12 -8.18
CA SER A 307 6.50 20.67 -7.54
C SER A 307 6.84 21.49 -6.29
N ASP A 308 6.82 22.83 -6.40
CA ASP A 308 7.28 23.67 -5.31
C ASP A 308 6.21 23.74 -4.19
N LEU A 309 6.53 23.13 -3.04
CA LEU A 309 5.71 23.13 -1.81
C LEU A 309 5.28 24.53 -1.36
N PHE A 310 5.98 25.55 -1.83
CA PHE A 310 5.82 26.95 -1.46
C PHE A 310 5.17 27.80 -2.57
N SER A 311 4.81 27.19 -3.71
CA SER A 311 4.12 27.90 -4.81
C SER A 311 2.63 28.10 -4.52
N SER A 312 2.08 29.23 -4.97
CA SER A 312 0.66 29.54 -4.81
C SER A 312 -0.21 28.59 -5.64
N GLU A 313 0.30 28.18 -6.80
CA GLU A 313 -0.34 27.25 -7.72
C GLU A 313 -0.53 25.88 -7.06
N ALA A 314 0.52 25.29 -6.47
CA ALA A 314 0.42 24.00 -5.79
C ALA A 314 -0.58 23.98 -4.63
N LEU A 315 -0.71 25.10 -3.91
CA LEU A 315 -1.68 25.25 -2.83
C LEU A 315 -3.12 25.36 -3.37
N MET A 316 -3.32 26.15 -4.42
CA MET A 316 -4.61 26.32 -5.07
C MET A 316 -5.08 25.02 -5.73
N ASP A 317 -4.19 24.26 -6.37
CA ASP A 317 -4.49 22.95 -6.97
C ASP A 317 -5.00 21.94 -5.93
N MET A 318 -4.55 22.04 -4.68
CA MET A 318 -5.02 21.23 -3.56
C MET A 318 -6.23 21.83 -2.82
N GLY A 319 -6.82 22.92 -3.33
CA GLY A 319 -8.00 23.57 -2.77
C GLY A 319 -7.75 24.36 -1.48
N ILE A 320 -6.49 24.67 -1.15
CA ILE A 320 -6.14 25.45 0.04
C ILE A 320 -6.43 26.93 -0.23
N ARG A 321 -7.20 27.58 0.65
CA ARG A 321 -7.53 29.01 0.49
C ARG A 321 -6.32 29.88 0.81
N VAL A 322 -5.79 30.50 -0.22
CA VAL A 322 -4.66 31.43 -0.15
C VAL A 322 -5.19 32.86 0.05
N GLY A 323 -4.81 33.52 1.15
CA GLY A 323 -5.18 34.92 1.41
C GLY A 323 -4.41 35.92 0.53
N LYS A 324 -4.95 37.13 0.32
CA LYS A 324 -4.33 38.18 -0.53
C LYS A 324 -2.87 38.53 -0.14
N GLY A 325 -2.46 38.28 1.11
CA GLY A 325 -1.08 38.49 1.58
C GLY A 325 -0.08 37.39 1.19
N PHE A 326 -0.55 36.20 0.80
CA PHE A 326 0.30 35.11 0.31
C PHE A 326 0.59 35.28 -1.20
N ALA A 327 -0.38 35.79 -1.98
CA ALA A 327 -0.20 36.08 -3.41
C ALA A 327 0.87 37.16 -3.71
N ALA A 328 1.21 37.99 -2.73
CA ALA A 328 2.28 39.00 -2.84
C ALA A 328 3.66 38.47 -2.40
N GLY A 329 3.74 37.23 -1.87
CA GLY A 329 4.94 36.67 -1.23
C GLY A 329 5.53 35.44 -1.93
N ALA A 330 4.96 35.00 -3.05
CA ALA A 330 5.51 33.90 -3.85
C ALA A 330 6.72 34.40 -4.64
N MET A 331 7.93 34.28 -4.07
CA MET A 331 9.16 34.49 -4.84
C MET A 331 9.52 33.27 -5.65
N ALA A 332 8.61 32.93 -6.56
CA ALA A 332 8.89 32.17 -7.77
C ALA A 332 8.73 33.17 -8.93
N GLY A 333 9.78 33.93 -9.21
CA GLY A 333 9.99 34.65 -10.48
C GLY A 333 8.80 35.37 -11.11
N ALA A 334 8.20 36.36 -10.45
CA ALA A 334 7.48 37.44 -11.12
C ALA A 334 7.35 38.67 -10.21
N THR A 335 8.04 39.76 -10.55
CA THR A 335 7.86 41.08 -9.93
C THR A 335 6.45 41.59 -10.23
N VAL A 336 5.57 41.68 -9.23
CA VAL A 336 4.33 42.47 -9.36
C VAL A 336 4.11 43.33 -8.12
N ASP A 337 4.41 44.62 -8.29
CA ASP A 337 3.97 45.73 -7.45
C ASP A 337 2.44 45.73 -7.31
N ILE A 338 1.91 45.66 -6.08
CA ILE A 338 0.59 46.22 -5.79
C ILE A 338 0.66 47.07 -4.52
N ILE A 339 1.01 48.34 -4.74
CA ILE A 339 0.68 49.44 -3.85
C ILE A 339 -0.83 49.63 -3.91
N THR A 340 -1.54 49.46 -2.79
CA THR A 340 -2.79 50.21 -2.54
C THR A 340 -3.17 50.20 -1.06
N GLY A 341 -2.87 51.30 -0.35
CA GLY A 341 -3.66 51.69 0.83
C GLY A 341 -2.93 51.99 2.14
N GLY A 342 -2.01 52.98 2.15
CA GLY A 342 -1.87 53.92 3.27
C GLY A 342 -1.32 53.42 4.62
N LEU A 343 0.00 53.29 4.72
CA LEU A 343 0.90 53.83 5.77
C LEU A 343 2.31 53.31 5.46
N SER A 344 2.95 53.98 4.49
CA SER A 344 4.32 53.73 4.04
C SER A 344 5.31 54.45 4.96
N LEU A 345 6.12 53.68 5.69
CA LEU A 345 7.43 54.11 6.22
C LEU A 345 8.39 52.90 6.26
N GLY A 346 9.01 52.59 5.12
CA GLY A 346 10.38 52.04 5.01
C GLY A 346 10.59 50.51 5.08
N ALA A 347 11.35 49.99 4.10
CA ALA A 347 11.96 48.66 3.93
C ALA A 347 11.12 47.56 3.24
N GLY A 348 11.73 46.93 2.23
CA GLY A 348 11.15 45.95 1.32
C GLY A 348 10.60 44.70 2.01
N THR A 349 9.47 44.24 1.51
CA THR A 349 8.72 43.10 2.04
C THR A 349 9.19 41.81 1.39
N LEU A 350 10.17 41.17 2.01
CA LEU A 350 10.33 39.71 1.94
C LEU A 350 9.37 39.08 2.96
N VAL A 351 8.39 38.34 2.45
CA VAL A 351 7.37 37.65 3.23
C VAL A 351 7.99 36.44 3.96
N GLY A 352 8.14 36.57 5.27
CA GLY A 352 8.21 35.44 6.21
C GLY A 352 7.09 35.62 7.22
N GLY A 353 6.35 34.54 7.54
CA GLY A 353 5.21 34.60 8.45
C GLY A 353 5.59 35.09 9.84
N ILE A 354 5.36 36.37 10.13
CA ILE A 354 5.38 36.90 11.50
C ILE A 354 4.08 36.44 12.18
N VAL A 355 4.18 35.44 13.06
CA VAL A 355 3.05 35.08 13.94
C VAL A 355 2.99 36.09 15.10
N GLY A 356 2.08 37.05 14.99
CA GLY A 356 1.64 37.90 16.09
C GLY A 356 0.69 37.15 17.01
N GLY A 357 1.23 36.47 18.02
CA GLY A 357 0.43 35.79 19.04
C GLY A 357 -0.20 36.79 20.02
N LEU A 358 -1.53 36.96 19.96
CA LEU A 358 -2.29 37.55 21.05
C LEU A 358 -2.60 36.48 22.11
N TRP A 359 -2.22 36.80 23.35
CA TRP A 359 -2.56 36.18 24.63
C TRP A 359 -1.98 34.80 24.96
N GLN A 360 -0.86 34.81 25.71
CA GLN A 360 -0.74 34.33 27.10
C GLN A 360 0.74 34.37 27.51
N GLY A 361 1.18 35.44 28.19
CA GLY A 361 2.53 35.52 28.79
C GLY A 361 3.30 36.79 28.42
N ALA A 362 3.09 37.87 29.17
CA ALA A 362 3.68 39.19 28.90
C ALA A 362 5.21 39.26 29.11
N GLU A 363 5.82 38.30 29.80
CA GLU A 363 7.27 38.35 30.13
C GLU A 363 8.20 37.84 29.02
N LYS A 364 7.72 37.03 28.07
CA LYS A 364 8.56 36.49 26.96
C LYS A 364 8.46 37.29 25.65
N VAL A 365 7.53 38.24 25.55
CA VAL A 365 7.32 39.07 24.35
C VAL A 365 8.39 40.19 24.25
N GLY A 366 8.91 40.68 25.38
CA GLY A 366 9.88 41.78 25.41
C GLY A 366 11.17 41.48 24.64
N ASN A 367 11.72 40.27 24.75
CA ASN A 367 12.96 39.89 24.07
C ASN A 367 12.80 39.73 22.54
N ARG A 368 11.59 39.45 22.05
CA ARG A 368 11.32 39.24 20.61
C ARG A 368 11.27 40.55 19.82
N LEU A 369 10.66 41.58 20.40
CA LEU A 369 10.67 42.93 19.84
C LEU A 369 12.06 43.57 19.94
N LEU A 370 12.83 43.24 20.99
CA LEU A 370 14.23 43.62 21.12
C LEU A 370 15.13 42.99 20.03
N GLY A 371 14.87 41.75 19.62
CA GLY A 371 15.60 41.10 18.51
C GLY A 371 15.42 41.81 17.16
N MET A 372 14.21 42.29 16.88
CA MET A 372 13.92 43.12 15.69
C MET A 372 14.62 44.48 15.75
N LEU A 373 14.79 45.05 16.93
CA LEU A 373 15.60 46.26 17.16
C LEU A 373 17.11 45.98 17.13
N GLN A 374 17.52 44.71 17.32
CA GLN A 374 18.90 44.23 17.25
C GLN A 374 19.31 43.71 15.86
N GLY A 375 18.42 43.78 14.86
CA GLY A 375 18.74 43.47 13.46
C GLY A 375 18.53 42.02 13.02
N TYR A 376 17.77 41.21 13.79
CA TYR A 376 17.47 39.81 13.44
C TYR A 376 15.97 39.56 13.23
N ARG A 377 15.62 38.69 12.29
CA ARG A 377 14.25 38.21 11.97
C ARG A 377 14.18 36.69 12.15
N GLU A 378 13.03 36.19 12.60
CA GLU A 378 12.76 34.75 12.65
C GLU A 378 11.92 34.32 11.46
N LEU A 379 12.39 33.30 10.74
CA LEU A 379 11.69 32.66 9.63
C LEU A 379 11.02 31.37 10.13
N THR A 380 9.75 31.17 9.75
CA THR A 380 8.94 30.01 10.10
C THR A 380 8.17 29.51 8.87
N VAL A 381 7.73 28.25 8.87
CA VAL A 381 6.91 27.70 7.78
C VAL A 381 5.46 28.13 7.94
N ASP A 382 4.80 28.57 6.87
CA ASP A 382 3.43 29.05 6.89
C ASP A 382 2.39 27.91 6.97
N ASP A 383 1.20 28.26 7.48
CA ASP A 383 0.07 27.33 7.63
C ASP A 383 -0.35 26.60 6.33
N PRO A 384 -0.39 27.26 5.15
CA PRO A 384 -0.74 26.58 3.90
C PRO A 384 0.22 25.45 3.53
N VAL A 385 1.51 25.61 3.78
CA VAL A 385 2.52 24.58 3.51
C VAL A 385 2.31 23.37 4.43
N LEU A 386 2.02 23.61 5.72
CA LEU A 386 1.66 22.53 6.65
C LEU A 386 0.40 21.76 6.22
N ARG A 387 -0.61 22.46 5.69
CA ARG A 387 -1.81 21.81 5.13
C ARG A 387 -1.48 20.98 3.90
N LEU A 388 -0.68 21.53 2.98
CA LEU A 388 -0.26 20.83 1.78
C LEU A 388 0.48 19.53 2.13
N LEU A 389 1.41 19.59 3.07
CA LEU A 389 2.14 18.42 3.57
C LEU A 389 1.22 17.39 4.24
N ALA A 390 0.25 17.84 5.03
CA ALA A 390 -0.73 16.96 5.65
C ALA A 390 -1.60 16.25 4.60
N ILE A 391 -2.10 16.98 3.61
CA ILE A 391 -2.89 16.43 2.49
C ILE A 391 -2.05 15.43 1.68
N ARG A 392 -0.83 15.80 1.30
CA ARG A 392 0.09 14.92 0.55
C ARG A 392 0.40 13.63 1.33
N GLY A 393 0.66 13.74 2.63
CA GLY A 393 0.96 12.61 3.50
C GLY A 393 -0.24 11.68 3.71
N LEU A 394 -1.44 12.22 3.94
CA LEU A 394 -2.66 11.44 4.07
C LEU A 394 -3.03 10.76 2.74
N SER A 395 -2.91 11.46 1.60
CA SER A 395 -3.12 10.87 0.27
C SER A 395 -2.18 9.72 -0.02
N LEU A 396 -0.91 9.82 0.40
CA LEU A 396 0.05 8.74 0.26
C LEU A 396 -0.31 7.56 1.16
N LEU A 397 -0.67 7.80 2.42
CA LEU A 397 -1.15 6.77 3.34
C LEU A 397 -2.36 6.01 2.77
N ASP A 398 -3.33 6.73 2.22
CA ASP A 398 -4.53 6.15 1.60
C ASP A 398 -4.21 5.34 0.33
N ALA A 399 -3.26 5.81 -0.48
CA ALA A 399 -2.79 5.10 -1.65
C ALA A 399 -2.08 3.79 -1.26
N LEU A 400 -1.22 3.83 -0.23
CA LEU A 400 -0.50 2.66 0.28
C LEU A 400 -1.42 1.62 0.93
N ASP A 401 -2.49 2.05 1.61
CA ASP A 401 -3.49 1.15 2.18
C ASP A 401 -4.31 0.39 1.12
N ARG A 402 -4.34 0.88 -0.11
CA ARG A 402 -5.14 0.34 -1.23
C ARG A 402 -4.29 -0.35 -2.30
N ARG A 403 -2.96 -0.36 -2.15
CA ARG A 403 -2.03 -0.85 -3.18
C ARG A 403 -1.51 -2.24 -2.83
N GLY A 404 -1.45 -3.10 -3.84
CA GLY A 404 -0.86 -4.43 -3.73
C GLY A 404 0.60 -4.41 -4.09
N HIS A 405 1.36 -5.36 -3.53
CA HIS A 405 2.80 -5.48 -3.81
C HIS A 405 3.11 -5.92 -5.25
N ALA A 406 2.11 -6.38 -6.01
CA ALA A 406 2.26 -6.69 -7.42
C ALA A 406 1.87 -5.56 -8.38
N ALA A 407 1.55 -4.37 -7.87
CA ALA A 407 1.24 -3.21 -8.69
C ALA A 407 2.48 -2.72 -9.47
N GLN A 408 2.40 -2.70 -10.80
CA GLN A 408 3.48 -2.25 -11.68
C GLN A 408 3.44 -0.73 -11.93
N ASP A 409 2.26 -0.11 -11.91
CA ASP A 409 2.12 1.35 -12.07
C ASP A 409 2.67 2.06 -10.84
N ARG A 410 3.33 3.21 -10.97
CA ARG A 410 3.88 3.95 -9.83
C ARG A 410 2.80 4.53 -8.91
N ILE A 411 3.11 4.72 -7.63
CA ILE A 411 2.12 5.18 -6.62
C ILE A 411 1.65 6.58 -6.96
N GLN A 412 0.39 6.72 -7.35
CA GLN A 412 -0.28 8.01 -7.52
C GLN A 412 -1.10 8.35 -6.26
N ARG A 413 -1.07 9.60 -5.83
CA ARG A 413 -1.81 10.09 -4.66
C ARG A 413 -3.31 10.13 -4.95
N SER A 414 -4.14 9.56 -4.08
CA SER A 414 -5.59 9.54 -4.27
C SER A 414 -6.19 10.94 -4.10
N ALA A 415 -7.10 11.34 -5.00
CA ALA A 415 -7.85 12.59 -4.94
C ALA A 415 -8.99 12.55 -3.88
N ASN A 416 -8.67 12.19 -2.63
CA ASN A 416 -9.63 12.30 -1.52
C ASN A 416 -9.72 13.78 -1.08
N SER A 417 -10.93 14.27 -0.84
CA SER A 417 -11.14 15.64 -0.37
C SER A 417 -10.90 15.73 1.15
N TYR A 418 -9.75 16.27 1.55
CA TYR A 418 -9.41 16.54 2.96
C TYR A 418 -9.95 17.91 3.39
N LYS A 419 -11.29 18.06 3.41
CA LYS A 419 -11.94 19.36 3.65
C LYS A 419 -11.51 20.04 4.95
N SER A 420 -11.32 19.28 6.02
CA SER A 420 -10.84 19.82 7.32
C SER A 420 -9.50 20.53 7.15
N TRP A 421 -8.54 19.92 6.44
CA TRP A 421 -7.24 20.51 6.14
C TRP A 421 -7.29 21.62 5.09
N GLN A 422 -8.30 21.64 4.20
CA GLN A 422 -8.48 22.67 3.18
C GLN A 422 -9.13 23.95 3.73
N GLU A 423 -10.10 23.83 4.65
CA GLU A 423 -11.01 24.92 5.00
C GLU A 423 -10.99 25.32 6.49
N GLU A 424 -10.65 24.43 7.41
CA GLU A 424 -10.72 24.69 8.86
C GLU A 424 -9.43 25.31 9.41
N ALA A 425 -9.38 25.69 10.68
CA ALA A 425 -8.13 26.18 11.27
C ALA A 425 -7.12 25.03 11.46
N LEU A 426 -5.81 25.34 11.47
CA LEU A 426 -4.81 24.33 11.80
C LEU A 426 -5.12 23.67 13.16
N PRO A 427 -4.88 22.36 13.28
CA PRO A 427 -5.10 21.67 14.55
C PRO A 427 -4.25 22.25 15.69
N ALA A 428 -4.78 22.17 16.91
CA ALA A 428 -4.16 22.78 18.09
C ALA A 428 -2.72 22.29 18.35
N PRO A 429 -2.39 20.99 18.16
CA PRO A 429 -1.02 20.52 18.33
C PRO A 429 0.02 21.25 17.47
N LEU A 430 -0.32 21.59 16.22
CA LEU A 430 0.58 22.34 15.34
C LEU A 430 0.74 23.78 15.82
N LYS A 431 -0.34 24.43 16.24
CA LYS A 431 -0.26 25.79 16.83
C LYS A 431 0.58 25.82 18.10
N ASN A 432 0.49 24.78 18.93
CA ASN A 432 1.30 24.64 20.13
C ASN A 432 2.78 24.45 19.77
N ALA A 433 3.09 23.58 18.80
CA ALA A 433 4.45 23.35 18.31
C ALA A 433 5.15 24.64 17.84
N ARG A 434 4.40 25.58 17.23
CA ARG A 434 4.92 26.92 16.86
C ARG A 434 5.49 27.72 18.03
N SER A 435 5.21 27.37 19.29
CA SER A 435 5.77 28.05 20.47
C SER A 435 7.02 27.38 21.03
N HIS A 436 7.41 26.22 20.50
CA HIS A 436 8.46 25.36 21.04
C HIS A 436 9.50 25.00 19.97
N PRO A 437 10.45 25.90 19.63
CA PRO A 437 11.46 25.60 18.62
C PRO A 437 12.29 24.35 18.95
N GLU A 438 12.46 24.04 20.23
CA GLU A 438 13.16 22.86 20.72
C GLU A 438 12.48 21.53 20.34
N TRP A 439 11.23 21.54 19.86
CA TRP A 439 10.54 20.32 19.42
C TRP A 439 10.88 19.89 17.99
N SER A 440 11.51 20.75 17.20
CA SER A 440 11.87 20.43 15.81
C SER A 440 13.21 19.72 15.75
N ALA A 441 13.25 18.51 15.18
CA ALA A 441 14.50 17.82 14.89
C ALA A 441 15.38 18.54 13.84
N LEU A 442 14.81 19.50 13.11
CA LEU A 442 15.53 20.34 12.14
C LEU A 442 16.30 21.50 12.81
N ASN A 443 16.07 21.73 14.11
CA ASN A 443 16.78 22.74 14.89
C ASN A 443 17.94 22.09 15.66
N LYS A 444 19.06 22.83 15.78
CA LYS A 444 20.24 22.36 16.56
C LYS A 444 19.92 22.11 18.03
N GLU A 445 18.89 22.78 18.57
CA GLU A 445 18.49 22.73 19.97
C GLU A 445 17.40 21.67 20.25
N PHE A 446 17.22 20.70 19.35
CA PHE A 446 16.21 19.66 19.50
C PHE A 446 16.29 18.95 20.85
N LYS A 447 15.15 18.89 21.55
CA LYS A 447 14.97 18.19 22.82
C LYS A 447 13.62 17.48 22.82
N GLY A 448 13.67 16.15 22.83
CA GLY A 448 12.50 15.34 23.14
C GLY A 448 11.95 15.72 24.52
N SER A 449 10.63 15.85 24.62
CA SER A 449 9.96 16.18 25.88
C SER A 449 8.60 15.48 25.94
N ARG A 450 8.15 15.18 27.16
CA ARG A 450 6.82 14.58 27.38
C ARG A 450 5.68 15.43 26.80
N ALA A 451 5.85 16.75 26.77
CA ALA A 451 4.88 17.67 26.18
C ALA A 451 4.82 17.50 24.64
N ARG A 452 5.97 17.38 23.97
CA ARG A 452 6.03 17.05 22.53
C ARG A 452 5.33 15.72 22.24
N ASP A 453 5.63 14.68 23.03
CA ASP A 453 5.05 13.35 22.84
C ASP A 453 3.54 13.29 23.08
N GLU A 454 3.00 14.21 23.88
CA GLU A 454 1.55 14.35 24.07
C GLU A 454 0.89 15.04 22.88
N GLU A 455 1.49 16.12 22.36
CA GLU A 455 0.99 16.81 21.16
C GLU A 455 1.10 15.93 19.91
N LEU A 456 2.15 15.11 19.79
CA LEU A 456 2.28 14.10 18.74
C LEU A 456 1.13 13.10 18.76
N ARG A 457 0.79 12.56 19.94
CA ARG A 457 -0.31 11.62 20.09
C ARG A 457 -1.66 12.25 19.76
N ARG A 458 -1.91 13.47 20.23
CA ARG A 458 -3.13 14.22 19.90
C ARG A 458 -3.25 14.48 18.40
N LEU A 459 -2.18 14.90 17.75
CA LEU A 459 -2.18 15.13 16.31
C LEU A 459 -2.40 13.83 15.51
N SER A 460 -1.74 12.73 15.93
CA SER A 460 -1.95 11.41 15.31
C SER A 460 -3.40 10.95 15.45
N GLU A 461 -4.08 11.26 16.55
CA GLU A 461 -5.53 11.02 16.72
C GLU A 461 -6.38 11.88 15.79
N GLU A 462 -6.08 13.16 15.63
CA GLU A 462 -6.79 14.06 14.69
C GLU A 462 -6.60 13.63 13.22
N LEU A 463 -5.45 13.03 12.88
CA LEU A 463 -5.17 12.48 11.55
C LEU A 463 -5.93 11.18 11.24
N LYS A 464 -6.69 10.62 12.19
CA LYS A 464 -7.56 9.44 11.95
C LYS A 464 -8.83 9.75 11.18
N GLY A 465 -9.26 11.03 11.17
CA GLY A 465 -10.52 11.47 10.58
C GLY A 465 -11.61 11.65 11.61
#